data_AF-A0A2M8EQG8-F1
#
_entry.id   AF-A0A2M8EQG8-F1
#
_cell.length_a   1.000
_cell.length_b   1.000
_cell.length_c   1.000
_cell.angle_alpha   90.00
_cell.angle_beta   90.00
_cell.angle_gamma   90.00
#
_symmetry.space_group_name_H-M   'P 1'
#
loop_
_entity.id
_entity.type
_entity.pdbx_description
1 polymer ?
#
loop_
_entity_poly.entity_id
_entity_poly.type
_entity_poly.pdbx_seq_one_letter_code
_entity_poly.pdbx_strand_id
1 'polypeptide(L)'
;MKGISKKRMALIIFLIITVVLIAIAVFYQIQESNYQKDADIIRLRHLKYYVGLIEEYKEKTGGYPLQENTIITDYPESFTDEQKNQLKSFPVYVEIANSWQEAEAKSYNDSIPFSHYNGNDQEFFKELERGLNKTINEYYDPQKVSTGRPNFYVYMVNEDGNYYFAVHTHNYHPFAFQLAKNYYKVEATSDSSNNDGQAITANTLLSDQNFNNEINNKLSNEGYFTDLDNSFLNESKMK
;
A
#
# COMPACT_ATOMS: atom_id res chain seq x y z
N MET A 1 29.78 38.51 45.06
CA MET A 1 29.07 37.93 43.88
C MET A 1 27.66 38.52 43.82
N LYS A 2 27.27 39.21 42.73
CA LYS A 2 25.88 39.68 42.56
C LYS A 2 25.00 38.48 42.20
N GLY A 3 24.03 38.14 43.04
CA GLY A 3 23.07 37.06 42.77
C GLY A 3 22.26 37.32 41.50
N ILE A 4 21.91 36.25 40.78
CA ILE A 4 21.01 36.31 39.62
C ILE A 4 19.63 36.78 40.12
N SER A 5 19.05 37.80 39.48
CA SER A 5 17.71 38.27 39.87
C SER A 5 16.66 37.22 39.53
N LYS A 6 15.58 37.14 40.32
CA LYS A 6 14.46 36.20 40.08
C LYS A 6 13.94 36.28 38.64
N LYS A 7 13.89 37.49 38.05
CA LYS A 7 13.50 37.72 36.64
C LYS A 7 14.48 37.09 35.65
N ARG A 8 15.80 37.21 35.88
CA ARG A 8 16.83 36.58 35.04
C ARG A 8 16.79 35.06 35.17
N MET A 9 16.56 34.54 36.37
CA MET A 9 16.43 33.10 36.60
C MET A 9 15.20 32.52 35.89
N ALA A 10 14.04 33.20 35.99
CA ALA A 10 12.83 32.81 35.26
C ALA A 10 13.04 32.81 33.74
N LEU A 11 13.71 33.83 33.20
CA LEU A 11 14.04 33.89 31.77
C LEU A 11 14.96 32.73 31.33
N ILE A 12 15.98 32.40 32.11
CA ILE A 12 16.87 31.27 31.83
C ILE A 12 16.09 29.95 31.82
N ILE A 13 15.22 29.73 32.82
CA ILE A 13 14.38 28.52 32.89
C ILE A 13 13.47 28.44 31.66
N PHE A 14 12.81 29.54 31.29
CA PHE A 14 11.96 29.59 30.11
C PHE A 14 12.74 29.22 28.84
N LEU A 15 13.92 29.81 28.63
CA LEU A 15 14.77 29.51 27.47
C LEU A 15 15.20 28.03 27.44
N ILE A 16 15.57 27.45 28.58
CA ILE A 16 15.92 26.03 28.68
C ILE A 16 14.72 25.17 28.27
N ILE A 17 13.53 25.46 28.80
CA ILE A 17 12.31 24.72 28.45
C ILE A 17 12.03 24.83 26.94
N THR A 18 12.13 26.02 26.36
CA THR A 18 11.93 26.21 24.91
C THR A 18 12.93 25.40 24.09
N VAL A 19 14.22 25.41 24.44
CA VAL A 19 15.25 24.64 23.74
C VAL A 19 14.97 23.14 23.85
N VAL A 20 14.57 22.65 25.02
CA VAL A 20 14.21 21.24 25.24
C VAL A 20 13.01 20.85 24.37
N LEU A 21 11.96 21.67 24.31
CA LEU A 21 10.79 21.39 23.47
C LEU A 21 11.12 21.35 21.98
N ILE A 22 11.98 22.28 21.51
CA ILE A 22 12.45 22.28 20.11
C ILE A 22 13.26 21.00 19.83
N ALA A 23 14.16 20.61 20.73
CA ALA A 23 14.97 19.40 20.57
C ALA A 23 14.10 18.14 20.51
N ILE A 24 13.06 18.05 21.33
CA ILE A 24 12.08 16.96 21.30
C ILE A 24 11.33 16.93 19.96
N ALA A 25 10.84 18.07 19.49
CA ALA A 25 10.13 18.15 18.21
C ALA A 25 11.02 17.73 17.02
N VAL A 26 12.28 18.18 16.98
CA VAL A 26 13.25 17.79 15.96
C VAL A 26 13.56 16.29 16.05
N PHE A 27 13.72 15.75 17.26
CA PHE A 27 13.93 14.32 17.45
C PHE A 27 12.76 13.49 16.90
N TYR A 28 11.51 13.88 17.16
CA TYR A 28 10.34 13.21 16.61
C TYR A 28 10.29 13.27 15.08
N GLN A 29 10.58 14.43 14.48
CA GLN A 29 10.62 14.56 13.01
C GLN A 29 11.67 13.66 12.36
N ILE A 30 12.84 13.53 12.98
CA ILE A 30 13.89 12.62 12.50
C ILE A 30 13.44 11.16 12.60
N GLN A 31 12.83 10.77 13.71
CA GLN A 31 12.32 9.40 13.89
C GLN A 31 11.20 9.07 12.90
N GLU A 32 10.26 9.99 12.70
CA GLU A 32 9.19 9.84 11.71
C GLU A 32 9.77 9.71 10.29
N SER A 33 10.71 10.57 9.91
CA SER A 33 11.34 10.52 8.58
C SER A 33 12.09 9.20 8.35
N ASN A 34 12.84 8.72 9.35
CA ASN A 34 13.54 7.43 9.26
C ASN A 34 12.56 6.26 9.17
N TYR A 35 11.50 6.29 9.98
CA TYR A 35 10.44 5.27 9.92
C TYR A 35 9.77 5.24 8.54
N GLN A 36 9.38 6.40 8.00
CA GLN A 36 8.72 6.47 6.69
C GLN A 36 9.64 6.00 5.57
N LYS A 37 10.94 6.31 5.64
CA LYS A 37 11.92 5.81 4.68
C LYS A 37 12.05 4.28 4.71
N ASP A 38 12.20 3.71 5.90
CA ASP A 38 12.28 2.25 6.05
C ASP A 38 10.96 1.57 5.64
N ALA A 39 9.82 2.18 5.97
CA ALA A 39 8.49 1.70 5.57
C ALA A 39 8.32 1.70 4.04
N ASP A 40 8.78 2.74 3.34
CA ASP A 40 8.75 2.80 1.89
C ASP A 40 9.59 1.67 1.26
N ILE A 41 10.79 1.39 1.80
CA ILE A 41 11.61 0.26 1.34
C ILE A 41 10.85 -1.06 1.48
N ILE A 42 10.19 -1.30 2.62
CA ILE A 42 9.37 -2.50 2.84
C ILE A 42 8.20 -2.58 1.86
N ARG A 43 7.44 -1.50 1.68
CA ARG A 43 6.33 -1.45 0.71
C ARG A 43 6.79 -1.77 -0.71
N LEU A 44 7.94 -1.25 -1.13
CA LEU A 44 8.50 -1.52 -2.46
C LEU A 44 9.01 -2.96 -2.60
N ARG A 45 9.52 -3.57 -1.52
CA ARG A 45 9.84 -5.01 -1.49
C ARG A 45 8.58 -5.86 -1.64
N HIS A 46 7.51 -5.52 -0.92
CA HIS A 46 6.22 -6.20 -1.04
C HIS A 46 5.59 -6.00 -2.42
N LEU A 47 5.70 -4.80 -3.00
CA LEU A 47 5.31 -4.55 -4.39
C LEU A 47 6.02 -5.52 -5.34
N LYS A 48 7.35 -5.62 -5.26
CA LYS A 48 8.12 -6.57 -6.08
C LYS A 48 7.68 -8.02 -5.86
N TYR A 49 7.45 -8.41 -4.61
CA TYR A 49 6.98 -9.75 -4.25
C TYR A 49 5.64 -10.07 -4.92
N TYR A 50 4.63 -9.22 -4.74
CA TYR A 50 3.29 -9.46 -5.26
C TYR A 50 3.22 -9.38 -6.78
N VAL A 51 3.88 -8.39 -7.39
CA VAL A 51 3.99 -8.29 -8.84
C VAL A 51 4.60 -9.58 -9.41
N GLY A 52 5.68 -10.09 -8.80
CA GLY A 52 6.27 -11.37 -9.21
C GLY A 52 5.30 -12.55 -9.11
N LEU A 53 4.49 -12.63 -8.05
CA LEU A 53 3.47 -13.68 -7.91
C LEU A 53 2.35 -13.56 -8.96
N ILE A 54 1.90 -12.34 -9.26
CA ILE A 54 0.83 -12.08 -10.22
C ILE A 54 1.27 -12.45 -11.63
N GLU A 55 2.50 -12.09 -12.02
CA GLU A 55 3.07 -12.47 -13.32
C GLU A 55 3.29 -13.99 -13.42
N GLU A 56 3.84 -14.63 -12.37
CA GLU A 56 4.00 -16.11 -12.33
C GLU A 56 2.63 -16.81 -12.44
N TYR A 57 1.59 -16.26 -11.80
CA TYR A 57 0.24 -16.78 -11.89
C TYR A 57 -0.26 -16.72 -13.33
N LYS A 58 -0.09 -15.56 -14.00
CA LYS A 58 -0.48 -15.38 -15.41
C LYS A 58 0.20 -16.37 -16.34
N GLU A 59 1.50 -16.60 -16.15
CA GLU A 59 2.25 -17.58 -16.94
C GLU A 59 1.71 -19.01 -16.77
N LYS A 60 1.24 -19.38 -15.57
CA LYS A 60 0.74 -20.73 -15.26
C LYS A 60 -0.71 -20.96 -15.65
N THR A 61 -1.57 -19.97 -15.45
CA THR A 61 -3.03 -20.13 -15.58
C THR A 61 -3.59 -19.52 -16.87
N GLY A 62 -2.85 -18.62 -17.51
CA GLY A 62 -3.30 -17.89 -18.71
C GLY A 62 -4.18 -16.67 -18.42
N GLY A 63 -4.55 -16.41 -17.16
CA GLY A 63 -5.33 -15.25 -16.70
C GLY A 63 -4.69 -14.56 -15.48
N TYR A 64 -5.15 -13.38 -15.10
CA TYR A 64 -4.76 -12.76 -13.83
C TYR A 64 -5.67 -13.23 -12.68
N PRO A 65 -5.22 -13.18 -11.41
CA PRO A 65 -6.04 -13.59 -10.27
C PRO A 65 -7.40 -12.88 -10.26
N LEU A 66 -8.49 -13.61 -10.03
CA LEU A 66 -9.86 -13.09 -10.01
C LEU A 66 -10.34 -12.45 -11.33
N GLN A 67 -9.62 -12.59 -12.44
CA GLN A 67 -10.01 -11.99 -13.73
C GLN A 67 -11.40 -12.50 -14.18
N GLU A 68 -11.76 -13.74 -13.91
CA GLU A 68 -13.07 -14.31 -14.27
C GLU A 68 -14.24 -13.59 -13.55
N ASN A 69 -13.98 -12.99 -12.38
CA ASN A 69 -14.99 -12.25 -11.61
C ASN A 69 -15.28 -10.87 -12.20
N THR A 70 -14.54 -10.44 -13.22
CA THR A 70 -14.83 -9.19 -13.95
C THR A 70 -16.09 -9.30 -14.81
N ILE A 71 -16.58 -10.51 -15.07
CA ILE A 71 -17.79 -10.77 -15.87
C ILE A 71 -18.97 -11.08 -14.94
N ILE A 72 -20.00 -10.24 -14.96
CA ILE A 72 -21.25 -10.52 -14.23
C ILE A 72 -22.10 -11.48 -15.05
N THR A 73 -22.28 -12.70 -14.52
CA THR A 73 -23.13 -13.73 -15.13
C THR A 73 -24.48 -13.89 -14.45
N ASP A 74 -24.62 -13.42 -13.21
CA ASP A 74 -25.85 -13.53 -12.42
C ASP A 74 -26.37 -12.13 -12.04
N TYR A 75 -27.43 -11.70 -12.73
CA TYR A 75 -28.08 -10.41 -12.49
C TYR A 75 -29.38 -10.63 -11.71
N PRO A 76 -29.74 -9.74 -10.76
CA PRO A 76 -31.06 -9.78 -10.17
C PRO A 76 -32.13 -9.71 -11.27
N GLU A 77 -33.18 -10.52 -11.15
CA GLU A 77 -34.26 -10.60 -12.17
C GLU A 77 -34.90 -9.24 -12.45
N SER A 78 -34.80 -8.29 -11.53
CA SER A 78 -35.30 -6.92 -11.63
C SER A 78 -34.53 -6.01 -12.60
N PHE A 79 -33.37 -6.44 -13.11
CA PHE A 79 -32.55 -5.63 -14.03
C PHE A 79 -33.06 -5.76 -15.47
N THR A 80 -33.21 -4.62 -16.16
CA THR A 80 -33.52 -4.56 -17.60
C THR A 80 -32.32 -5.01 -18.44
N ASP A 81 -32.56 -5.42 -19.68
CA ASP A 81 -31.47 -5.81 -20.60
C ASP A 81 -30.49 -4.65 -20.88
N GLU A 82 -30.97 -3.41 -20.86
CA GLU A 82 -30.12 -2.22 -21.00
C GLU A 82 -29.20 -2.05 -19.77
N GLN A 83 -29.74 -2.22 -18.56
CA GLN A 83 -28.93 -2.21 -17.33
C GLN A 83 -27.95 -3.37 -17.30
N LYS A 84 -28.36 -4.58 -17.66
CA LYS A 84 -27.44 -5.73 -17.76
C LYS A 84 -26.32 -5.47 -18.75
N ASN A 85 -26.63 -4.87 -19.91
CA ASN A 85 -25.63 -4.48 -20.90
C ASN A 85 -24.67 -3.38 -20.41
N GLN A 86 -25.14 -2.45 -19.58
CA GLN A 86 -24.31 -1.40 -18.97
C GLN A 86 -23.44 -1.92 -17.81
N LEU A 87 -23.81 -3.04 -17.19
CA LEU A 87 -23.16 -3.64 -16.03
C LEU A 87 -22.41 -4.93 -16.38
N LYS A 88 -22.16 -5.15 -17.68
CA LYS A 88 -21.60 -6.40 -18.21
C LYS A 88 -20.28 -6.80 -17.57
N SER A 89 -19.50 -5.80 -17.18
CA SER A 89 -18.24 -5.99 -16.52
C SER A 89 -17.93 -4.86 -15.56
N PHE A 90 -17.21 -5.21 -14.50
CA PHE A 90 -16.60 -4.26 -13.59
C PHE A 90 -15.18 -4.69 -13.28
N PRO A 91 -14.29 -3.74 -13.01
CA PRO A 91 -13.03 -4.07 -12.38
C PRO A 91 -13.26 -4.73 -11.03
N VAL A 92 -12.44 -5.74 -10.75
CA VAL A 92 -12.31 -6.35 -9.42
C VAL A 92 -11.24 -5.56 -8.68
N TYR A 93 -11.58 -5.05 -7.50
CA TYR A 93 -10.63 -4.39 -6.59
C TYR A 93 -10.46 -5.24 -5.33
N VAL A 94 -9.23 -5.35 -4.85
CA VAL A 94 -8.90 -6.01 -3.59
C VAL A 94 -8.02 -5.07 -2.78
N GLU A 95 -8.51 -4.67 -1.61
CA GLU A 95 -7.73 -3.99 -0.59
C GLU A 95 -7.05 -5.04 0.30
N ILE A 96 -5.72 -5.12 0.24
CA ILE A 96 -4.94 -6.03 1.07
C ILE A 96 -4.58 -5.30 2.36
N ALA A 97 -5.33 -5.60 3.41
CA ALA A 97 -5.27 -4.92 4.70
C ALA A 97 -5.27 -5.92 5.85
N ASN A 98 -4.46 -5.65 6.88
CA ASN A 98 -4.51 -6.39 8.13
C ASN A 98 -5.77 -5.99 8.93
N SER A 99 -6.12 -6.76 9.96
CA SER A 99 -7.37 -6.53 10.72
C SER A 99 -7.44 -5.15 11.37
N TRP A 100 -6.31 -4.58 11.77
CA TRP A 100 -6.23 -3.23 12.32
C TRP A 100 -6.49 -2.16 11.25
N GLN A 101 -5.90 -2.29 10.06
CA GLN A 101 -6.11 -1.40 8.91
C GLN A 101 -7.58 -1.41 8.47
N GLU A 102 -8.20 -2.58 8.39
CA GLU A 102 -9.62 -2.70 8.05
C GLU A 102 -10.52 -2.02 9.08
N ALA A 103 -10.24 -2.22 10.37
CA ALA A 103 -10.99 -1.61 11.45
C ALA A 103 -10.85 -0.08 11.43
N GLU A 104 -9.66 0.42 11.13
CA GLU A 104 -9.39 1.86 11.00
C GLU A 104 -10.07 2.45 9.77
N ALA A 105 -10.01 1.79 8.60
CA ALA A 105 -10.65 2.24 7.37
C ALA A 105 -12.17 2.39 7.52
N LYS A 106 -12.83 1.46 8.22
CA LYS A 106 -14.28 1.53 8.52
C LYS A 106 -14.68 2.78 9.30
N SER A 107 -13.76 3.37 10.07
CA SER A 107 -14.03 4.60 10.82
C SER A 107 -14.13 5.85 9.95
N TYR A 108 -13.58 5.83 8.73
CA TYR A 108 -13.57 6.97 7.82
C TYR A 108 -14.83 7.10 6.96
N ASN A 109 -15.72 6.09 6.95
CA ASN A 109 -17.00 6.08 6.22
C ASN A 109 -16.88 6.50 4.74
N ASP A 110 -15.76 6.16 4.11
CA ASP A 110 -15.55 6.41 2.69
C ASP A 110 -16.15 5.27 1.89
N SER A 111 -17.13 5.57 1.04
CA SER A 111 -17.46 4.67 -0.06
C SER A 111 -16.53 5.01 -1.23
N ILE A 112 -15.88 4.00 -1.81
CA ILE A 112 -15.19 4.16 -3.09
C ILE A 112 -16.21 4.73 -4.10
N PRO A 113 -15.91 5.86 -4.78
CA PRO A 113 -16.91 6.64 -5.51
C PRO A 113 -17.37 6.00 -6.84
N PHE A 114 -16.88 4.82 -7.18
CA PHE A 114 -17.18 4.12 -8.42
C PHE A 114 -17.73 2.72 -8.12
N SER A 115 -18.55 2.17 -9.02
CA SER A 115 -19.01 0.78 -8.91
C SER A 115 -17.86 -0.19 -9.26
N HIS A 116 -17.61 -1.15 -8.38
CA HIS A 116 -16.58 -2.19 -8.52
C HIS A 116 -17.02 -3.43 -7.75
N TYR A 117 -16.45 -4.58 -8.12
CA TYR A 117 -16.51 -5.75 -7.26
C TYR A 117 -15.43 -5.63 -6.19
N ASN A 118 -15.84 -5.61 -4.93
CA ASN A 118 -14.92 -5.70 -3.79
C ASN A 118 -14.55 -7.16 -3.57
N GLY A 119 -13.44 -7.58 -4.17
CA GLY A 119 -12.83 -8.86 -3.86
C GLY A 119 -12.24 -8.85 -2.45
N ASN A 120 -12.31 -10.00 -1.78
CA ASN A 120 -11.74 -10.21 -0.46
C ASN A 120 -10.24 -10.58 -0.58
N ASP A 121 -9.39 -10.06 0.30
CA ASP A 121 -7.95 -10.40 0.34
C ASP A 121 -7.74 -11.91 0.52
N GLN A 122 -8.58 -12.57 1.33
CA GLN A 122 -8.59 -14.03 1.49
C GLN A 122 -8.82 -14.77 0.17
N GLU A 123 -9.73 -14.28 -0.67
CA GLU A 123 -10.03 -14.91 -1.95
C GLU A 123 -8.87 -14.69 -2.94
N PHE A 124 -8.31 -13.49 -2.95
CA PHE A 124 -7.13 -13.18 -3.75
C PHE A 124 -5.94 -14.10 -3.42
N PHE A 125 -5.62 -14.28 -2.13
CA PHE A 125 -4.53 -15.16 -1.72
C PHE A 125 -4.81 -16.63 -2.00
N LYS A 126 -6.03 -17.11 -1.71
CA LYS A 126 -6.44 -18.50 -2.06
C LYS A 126 -6.32 -18.74 -3.57
N GLU A 127 -6.71 -17.75 -4.37
CA GLU A 127 -6.62 -17.83 -5.82
C GLU A 127 -5.17 -17.91 -6.29
N LEU A 128 -4.29 -17.04 -5.77
CA LEU A 128 -2.85 -17.10 -6.03
C LEU A 128 -2.25 -18.46 -5.64
N GLU A 129 -2.51 -18.95 -4.42
CA GLU A 129 -1.99 -20.25 -3.95
C GLU A 129 -2.47 -21.41 -4.83
N ARG A 130 -3.76 -21.39 -5.22
CA ARG A 130 -4.37 -22.38 -6.11
C ARG A 130 -3.71 -22.40 -7.49
N GLY A 131 -3.58 -21.24 -8.14
CA GLY A 131 -3.00 -21.15 -9.48
C GLY A 131 -1.49 -21.39 -9.50
N LEU A 132 -0.78 -21.00 -8.44
CA LEU A 132 0.67 -21.21 -8.33
C LEU A 132 1.05 -22.60 -7.82
N ASN A 133 0.10 -23.32 -7.21
CA ASN A 133 0.27 -24.59 -6.53
C ASN A 133 1.38 -24.54 -5.46
N LYS A 134 1.37 -23.48 -4.64
CA LYS A 134 2.29 -23.27 -3.53
C LYS A 134 1.66 -22.36 -2.49
N THR A 135 2.10 -22.50 -1.24
CA THR A 135 1.76 -21.52 -0.21
C THR A 135 2.51 -20.21 -0.46
N ILE A 136 1.87 -19.08 -0.21
CA ILE A 136 2.49 -17.75 -0.27
C ILE A 136 2.49 -17.09 1.11
N ASN A 137 3.39 -16.14 1.30
CA ASN A 137 3.43 -15.27 2.46
C ASN A 137 2.55 -14.06 2.20
N GLU A 138 1.61 -13.78 3.09
CA GLU A 138 0.74 -12.60 3.01
C GLU A 138 1.37 -11.46 3.81
N TYR A 139 1.90 -10.48 3.08
CA TYR A 139 2.46 -9.25 3.60
C TYR A 139 1.46 -8.08 3.51
N TYR A 140 1.52 -7.18 4.48
CA TYR A 140 0.61 -6.03 4.61
C TYR A 140 1.41 -4.72 4.68
N ASP A 141 0.72 -3.57 4.61
CA ASP A 141 1.40 -2.28 4.80
C ASP A 141 1.98 -2.19 6.22
N PRO A 142 3.25 -1.77 6.39
CA PRO A 142 3.90 -1.70 7.71
C PRO A 142 3.45 -0.48 8.53
N GLN A 143 2.39 0.22 8.16
CA GLN A 143 1.83 1.28 8.98
C GLN A 143 1.16 0.71 10.24
N LYS A 144 1.53 1.28 11.41
CA LYS A 144 0.90 0.97 12.71
C LYS A 144 -0.01 2.06 13.26
N VAL A 145 0.16 3.28 12.77
CA VAL A 145 -0.64 4.44 13.16
C VAL A 145 -0.84 5.28 11.92
N SER A 146 -2.08 5.60 11.61
CA SER A 146 -2.37 6.52 10.52
C SER A 146 -1.98 7.95 10.90
N THR A 147 -1.35 8.67 9.97
CA THR A 147 -1.22 10.14 10.03
C THR A 147 -2.41 10.82 9.32
N GLY A 148 -3.50 10.07 9.12
CA GLY A 148 -4.57 10.32 8.16
C GLY A 148 -5.38 9.04 7.96
N ARG A 149 -5.52 8.54 6.72
CA ARG A 149 -6.11 7.22 6.46
C ARG A 149 -5.08 6.10 6.61
N PRO A 150 -5.48 4.85 6.91
CA PRO A 150 -4.58 3.72 6.81
C PRO A 150 -4.15 3.51 5.37
N ASN A 151 -2.90 3.13 5.18
CA ASN A 151 -2.39 2.60 3.93
C ASN A 151 -2.70 1.10 3.86
N PHE A 152 -3.01 0.65 2.66
CA PHE A 152 -3.16 -0.75 2.28
C PHE A 152 -2.62 -0.92 0.85
N TYR A 153 -2.37 -2.17 0.46
CA TYR A 153 -2.04 -2.47 -0.94
C TYR A 153 -3.33 -2.64 -1.74
N VAL A 154 -3.30 -2.26 -3.01
CA VAL A 154 -4.47 -2.33 -3.87
C VAL A 154 -4.13 -3.16 -5.08
N TYR A 155 -4.86 -4.26 -5.27
CA TYR A 155 -4.90 -5.00 -6.51
C TYR A 155 -6.16 -4.64 -7.28
N MET A 156 -6.04 -4.48 -8.59
CA MET A 156 -7.18 -4.34 -9.50
C MET A 156 -6.95 -5.18 -10.75
N VAL A 157 -8.01 -5.80 -11.26
CA VAL A 157 -8.03 -6.37 -12.60
C VAL A 157 -9.27 -5.89 -13.33
N ASN A 158 -9.09 -5.39 -14.55
CA ASN A 158 -10.17 -4.88 -15.39
C ASN A 158 -10.68 -5.92 -16.38
N GLU A 159 -11.78 -5.57 -17.03
CA GLU A 159 -12.49 -6.39 -18.04
C GLU A 159 -11.67 -6.71 -19.28
N ASP A 160 -10.69 -5.86 -19.62
CA ASP A 160 -9.75 -6.10 -20.72
C ASP A 160 -8.66 -7.11 -20.35
N GLY A 161 -8.66 -7.61 -19.11
CA GLY A 161 -7.67 -8.56 -18.61
C GLY A 161 -6.33 -7.91 -18.31
N ASN A 162 -6.33 -6.62 -17.95
CA ASN A 162 -5.17 -5.93 -17.41
C ASN A 162 -5.25 -5.82 -15.90
N TYR A 163 -4.12 -6.01 -15.22
CA TYR A 163 -4.04 -5.80 -13.78
C TYR A 163 -3.27 -4.53 -13.42
N TYR A 164 -3.50 -4.08 -12.20
CA TYR A 164 -2.79 -3.00 -11.52
C TYR A 164 -2.52 -3.44 -10.09
N PHE A 165 -1.32 -3.22 -9.59
CA PHE A 165 -0.98 -3.48 -8.20
C PHE A 165 -0.21 -2.29 -7.64
N ALA A 166 -0.76 -1.65 -6.60
CA ALA A 166 -0.29 -0.37 -6.09
C ALA A 166 0.09 -0.41 -4.61
N VAL A 167 1.13 0.35 -4.28
CA VAL A 167 1.52 0.71 -2.92
C VAL A 167 1.66 2.23 -2.80
N HIS A 168 1.51 2.75 -1.59
CA HIS A 168 1.66 4.19 -1.32
C HIS A 168 2.93 4.48 -0.53
N THR A 169 3.81 5.31 -1.06
CA THR A 169 5.05 5.72 -0.38
C THR A 169 4.94 7.13 0.19
N HIS A 170 5.66 7.39 1.28
CA HIS A 170 5.73 8.72 1.89
C HIS A 170 6.72 9.62 1.16
N ASN A 171 7.85 9.05 0.72
CA ASN A 171 8.91 9.76 0.04
C ASN A 171 8.75 9.71 -1.47
N TYR A 172 9.31 10.72 -2.13
CA TYR A 172 9.38 10.76 -3.59
C TYR A 172 10.38 9.73 -4.11
N HIS A 173 9.98 9.01 -5.16
CA HIS A 173 10.86 8.19 -5.97
C HIS A 173 10.68 8.53 -7.45
N PRO A 174 11.72 8.40 -8.30
CA PRO A 174 11.63 8.73 -9.73
C PRO A 174 10.57 7.92 -10.49
N PHE A 175 10.19 6.75 -9.96
CA PHE A 175 9.18 5.83 -10.50
C PHE A 175 7.82 5.97 -9.80
N ALA A 176 7.63 6.98 -8.94
CA ALA A 176 6.39 7.20 -8.20
C ALA A 176 5.61 8.40 -8.75
N PHE A 177 4.28 8.30 -8.70
CA PHE A 177 3.37 9.38 -9.03
C PHE A 177 2.97 10.14 -7.75
N GLN A 178 3.02 11.47 -7.76
CA GLN A 178 2.63 12.27 -6.60
C GLN A 178 1.11 12.49 -6.56
N LEU A 179 0.45 11.98 -5.51
CA LEU A 179 -0.98 12.21 -5.27
C LEU A 179 -1.21 13.42 -4.36
N ALA A 180 -0.37 13.58 -3.33
CA ALA A 180 -0.38 14.74 -2.44
C ALA A 180 1.00 14.97 -1.82
N LYS A 181 1.12 15.97 -0.94
CA LYS A 181 2.35 16.19 -0.17
C LYS A 181 2.62 14.97 0.71
N ASN A 182 3.81 14.38 0.56
CA ASN A 182 4.24 13.17 1.27
C ASN A 182 3.31 11.95 1.06
N TYR A 183 2.67 11.89 -0.11
CA TYR A 183 1.79 10.79 -0.49
C TYR A 183 1.95 10.51 -1.98
N TYR A 184 2.71 9.47 -2.28
CA TYR A 184 3.07 9.06 -3.62
C TYR A 184 2.54 7.64 -3.86
N LYS A 185 2.24 7.31 -5.11
CA LYS A 185 1.78 5.99 -5.53
C LYS A 185 2.83 5.35 -6.43
N VAL A 186 3.14 4.09 -6.18
CA VAL A 186 3.92 3.25 -7.09
C VAL A 186 3.01 2.11 -7.51
N GLU A 187 2.74 2.01 -8.82
CA GLU A 187 1.77 1.09 -9.37
C GLU A 187 2.38 0.33 -10.54
N ALA A 188 2.37 -1.00 -10.43
CA ALA A 188 2.76 -1.91 -11.50
C ALA A 188 1.52 -2.33 -12.29
N THR A 189 1.62 -2.46 -13.61
CA THR A 189 0.51 -2.90 -14.45
C THR A 189 0.95 -3.84 -15.57
N SER A 190 0.02 -4.60 -16.15
CA SER A 190 0.21 -5.27 -17.44
C SER A 190 -0.14 -4.40 -18.65
N ASP A 191 -0.82 -3.27 -18.44
CA ASP A 191 -1.32 -2.42 -19.51
C ASP A 191 -0.19 -1.57 -20.12
N SER A 192 0.30 -2.01 -21.28
CA SER A 192 1.31 -1.28 -22.07
C SER A 192 0.79 -0.01 -22.76
N SER A 193 -0.53 0.18 -22.80
CA SER A 193 -1.16 1.35 -23.42
C SER A 193 -1.36 2.52 -22.44
N ASN A 194 -1.06 2.31 -21.15
CA ASN A 194 -1.16 3.32 -20.11
C ASN A 194 -0.09 4.42 -20.29
N ASN A 195 -0.38 5.36 -21.17
CA ASN A 195 0.48 6.48 -21.55
C ASN A 195 0.36 7.67 -20.59
N ASP A 196 -0.61 7.65 -19.66
CA ASP A 196 -0.91 8.76 -18.75
C ASP A 196 0.05 8.80 -17.53
N GLY A 197 1.04 7.92 -17.49
CA GLY A 197 2.23 8.05 -16.63
C GLY A 197 2.00 7.78 -15.14
N GLN A 198 0.86 7.19 -14.76
CA GLN A 198 0.54 6.89 -13.36
C GLN A 198 0.89 5.46 -12.93
N ALA A 199 0.86 4.51 -13.86
CA ALA A 199 1.30 3.14 -13.65
C ALA A 199 2.45 2.80 -14.60
N ILE A 200 3.35 1.94 -14.17
CA ILE A 200 4.50 1.49 -14.94
C ILE A 200 4.30 0.00 -15.22
N THR A 201 4.55 -0.45 -16.46
CA THR A 201 4.44 -1.89 -16.76
C THR A 201 5.35 -2.69 -15.82
N ALA A 202 4.91 -3.87 -15.35
CA ALA A 202 5.65 -4.68 -14.40
C ALA A 202 7.11 -4.93 -14.82
N ASN A 203 7.33 -5.32 -16.07
CA ASN A 203 8.67 -5.52 -16.62
C ASN A 203 9.55 -4.26 -16.57
N THR A 204 8.99 -3.10 -16.89
CA THR A 204 9.72 -1.81 -16.81
C THR A 204 10.05 -1.45 -15.38
N LEU A 205 9.09 -1.59 -14.44
CA LEU A 205 9.32 -1.27 -13.04
C LEU A 205 10.37 -2.19 -12.41
N LEU A 206 10.26 -3.49 -12.64
CA LEU A 206 11.16 -4.50 -12.06
C LEU A 206 12.58 -4.46 -12.66
N SER A 207 12.74 -3.89 -13.86
CA SER A 207 14.05 -3.64 -14.49
C SER A 207 14.60 -2.24 -14.22
N ASP A 208 13.81 -1.34 -13.61
CA ASP A 208 14.27 0.02 -13.30
C ASP A 208 15.40 -0.01 -12.26
N GLN A 209 16.47 0.72 -12.57
CA GLN A 209 17.66 0.74 -11.70
C GLN A 209 17.39 1.50 -10.40
N ASN A 210 16.60 2.57 -10.43
CA ASN A 210 16.28 3.33 -9.22
C ASN A 210 15.41 2.48 -8.27
N PHE A 211 14.42 1.77 -8.81
CA PHE A 211 13.58 0.84 -8.06
C PHE A 211 14.42 -0.26 -7.42
N ASN A 212 15.28 -0.91 -8.20
CA ASN A 212 16.16 -1.96 -7.69
C ASN A 212 17.18 -1.42 -6.67
N ASN A 213 17.69 -0.21 -6.83
CA ASN A 213 18.55 0.40 -5.81
C ASN A 213 17.78 0.63 -4.50
N GLU A 214 16.55 1.14 -4.58
CA GLU A 214 15.75 1.47 -3.41
C GLU A 214 15.40 0.24 -2.57
N ILE A 215 14.88 -0.82 -3.19
CA ILE A 215 14.51 -2.05 -2.46
C ILE A 215 15.71 -2.76 -1.82
N ASN A 216 16.92 -2.53 -2.32
CA ASN A 216 18.15 -3.10 -1.80
C ASN A 216 18.81 -2.23 -0.71
N ASN A 217 18.23 -1.07 -0.39
CA ASN A 217 18.71 -0.25 0.72
C ASN A 217 18.57 -1.00 2.06
N LYS A 218 19.52 -0.76 2.96
CA LYS A 218 19.45 -1.28 4.32
C LYS A 218 18.41 -0.49 5.11
N LEU A 219 17.62 -1.20 5.89
CA LEU A 219 16.71 -0.60 6.85
C LEU A 219 17.53 -0.07 8.03
N SER A 220 17.16 1.08 8.54
CA SER A 220 17.73 1.65 9.75
C SER A 220 17.30 0.84 10.99
N ASN A 221 16.12 0.22 10.93
CA ASN A 221 15.57 -0.61 12.00
C ASN A 221 14.99 -1.95 11.50
N GLU A 222 15.85 -2.81 10.94
CA GLU A 222 15.46 -4.09 10.33
C GLU A 222 14.70 -5.03 11.29
N GLY A 223 15.11 -5.10 12.56
CA GLY A 223 14.44 -5.95 13.56
C GLY A 223 12.99 -5.53 13.79
N TYR A 224 12.73 -4.23 13.89
CA TYR A 224 11.37 -3.71 14.06
C TYR A 224 10.45 -4.07 12.90
N PHE A 225 10.89 -3.91 11.65
CA PHE A 225 10.06 -4.25 10.49
C PHE A 225 9.89 -5.76 10.32
N THR A 226 10.91 -6.54 10.65
CA THR A 226 10.80 -8.02 10.72
C THR A 226 9.73 -8.44 11.73
N ASP A 227 9.77 -7.90 12.94
CA ASP A 227 8.76 -8.20 13.97
C ASP A 227 7.36 -7.75 13.53
N LEU A 228 7.29 -6.64 12.80
CA LEU A 228 6.04 -6.11 12.29
C LEU A 228 5.42 -7.00 11.20
N ASP A 229 6.21 -7.40 10.20
CA ASP A 229 5.75 -8.33 9.17
C ASP A 229 5.26 -9.63 9.82
N ASN A 230 6.02 -10.19 10.77
CA ASN A 230 5.65 -11.40 11.49
C ASN A 230 4.35 -11.26 12.30
N SER A 231 4.00 -10.06 12.76
CA SER A 231 2.79 -9.84 13.56
C SER A 231 1.49 -9.96 12.75
N PHE A 232 1.55 -9.76 11.43
CA PHE A 232 0.40 -9.83 10.53
C PHE A 232 0.57 -10.89 9.43
N LEU A 233 1.70 -11.58 9.37
CA LEU A 233 2.00 -12.56 8.33
C LEU A 233 0.91 -13.63 8.24
N ASN A 234 0.34 -13.82 7.05
CA ASN A 234 -0.74 -14.80 6.79
C ASN A 234 -2.03 -14.56 7.60
N GLU A 235 -2.29 -13.34 8.03
CA GLU A 235 -3.47 -13.03 8.85
C GLU A 235 -4.78 -13.39 8.15
N SER A 236 -4.90 -13.21 6.83
CA SER A 236 -6.14 -13.54 6.13
C SER A 236 -6.49 -15.03 6.26
N LYS A 237 -5.51 -15.91 6.45
CA LYS A 237 -5.72 -17.37 6.64
C LYS A 237 -6.33 -17.71 8.00
N MET A 238 -6.30 -16.77 8.95
CA MET A 238 -6.82 -16.94 10.31
C MET A 238 -8.21 -16.33 10.52
N LYS A 239 -8.69 -15.51 9.57
CA LYS A 239 -10.03 -14.90 9.58
C LYS A 239 -11.08 -15.94 9.15
#